data_AF-A0A4Y1YJP8-F1
#
_entry.id   AF-A0A4Y1YJP8-F1
#
_cell.length_a   1.000
_cell.length_b   1.000
_cell.length_c   1.000
_cell.angle_alpha   90.00
_cell.angle_beta   90.00
_cell.angle_gamma   90.00
#
_symmetry.space_group_name_H-M   'P 1'
#
loop_
_entity.id
_entity.type
_entity.pdbx_description
1 polymer ?
#
loop_
_entity_poly.entity_id
_entity_poly.type
_entity_poly.pdbx_seq_one_letter_code
_entity_poly.pdbx_strand_id
1 'polypeptide(L)'
;MRRVTRDEWRIDACPHNGGSIAVDHKGQLHLTWFTDGAVNKGLFYKQINGDQESIPMRLGNLDAQPNHAAVVAHRATILLTWREFDGNLYSTQMMFSNDSGNTWQGSLDLMQSAGASDYPIPLINHNKALVVWHTENEGLRVLPIEAVINRLDG
;
A
#
# COMPACT_ATOMS: atom_id res chain seq x y z
N MET A 1 -2.89 10.97 22.05
CA MET A 1 -2.31 11.28 20.73
C MET A 1 -0.92 10.67 20.69
N ARG A 2 -0.57 9.83 19.68
CA ARG A 2 0.73 9.13 19.57
C ARG A 2 1.39 9.46 18.22
N ARG A 3 2.67 9.88 18.22
CA ARG A 3 3.48 10.03 16.99
C ARG A 3 3.90 8.65 16.50
N VAL A 4 3.73 8.37 15.20
CA VAL A 4 4.00 7.07 14.60
C VAL A 4 5.14 7.07 13.58
N THR A 5 5.61 8.22 13.09
CA THR A 5 6.78 8.27 12.19
C THR A 5 7.87 9.11 12.83
N ARG A 6 9.14 8.79 12.58
CA ARG A 6 10.32 9.49 13.14
C ARG A 6 11.38 9.75 12.07
N ASP A 7 10.91 10.17 10.90
CA ASP A 7 11.77 10.25 9.71
C ASP A 7 12.43 11.64 9.54
N GLU A 8 12.02 12.60 10.36
CA GLU A 8 12.51 13.98 10.32
C GLU A 8 12.31 14.64 8.95
N TRP A 9 11.19 14.31 8.29
CA TRP A 9 10.81 14.89 7.01
C TRP A 9 10.38 16.36 7.19
N ARG A 10 11.07 17.23 6.47
CA ARG A 10 10.78 18.66 6.36
C ARG A 10 10.99 19.07 4.91
N ILE A 11 9.96 19.65 4.31
CA ILE A 11 9.99 20.12 2.92
C ILE A 11 9.32 21.48 2.82
N ASP A 12 9.85 22.34 1.95
CA ASP A 12 9.24 23.64 1.59
C ASP A 12 8.41 23.47 0.31
N ALA A 13 7.46 22.54 0.38
CA ALA A 13 6.50 22.22 -0.69
C ALA A 13 5.23 21.64 -0.06
N CYS A 14 4.15 21.54 -0.83
CA CYS A 14 2.93 20.88 -0.37
C CYS A 14 3.12 19.35 -0.43
N PRO A 15 3.15 18.63 0.71
CA PRO A 15 3.30 17.17 0.69
C PRO A 15 2.04 16.54 0.10
N HIS A 16 2.15 16.00 -1.09
CA HIS A 16 1.05 15.36 -1.84
C HIS A 16 0.94 13.85 -1.61
N ASN A 17 1.97 13.20 -1.05
CA ASN A 17 1.95 11.78 -0.72
C ASN A 17 1.35 11.56 0.67
N GLY A 18 0.05 11.25 0.72
CA GLY A 18 -0.64 10.89 1.96
C GLY A 18 -0.25 9.51 2.51
N GLY A 19 -0.47 9.30 3.80
CA GLY A 19 -0.42 7.98 4.42
C GLY A 19 -1.79 7.28 4.42
N SER A 20 -1.79 5.99 4.74
CA SER A 20 -3.01 5.19 4.91
C SER A 20 -2.96 4.39 6.21
N ILE A 21 -4.14 4.07 6.78
CA ILE A 21 -4.26 3.30 8.01
C ILE A 21 -5.44 2.33 7.93
N ALA A 22 -5.24 1.10 8.40
CA ALA A 22 -6.27 0.08 8.56
C ALA A 22 -6.12 -0.64 9.91
N VAL A 23 -7.20 -1.29 10.36
CA VAL A 23 -7.22 -2.07 11.60
C VAL A 23 -7.66 -3.49 11.28
N ASP A 24 -6.91 -4.49 11.74
CA ASP A 24 -7.25 -5.89 11.54
C ASP A 24 -8.19 -6.44 12.63
N HIS A 25 -8.57 -7.72 12.54
CA HIS A 25 -9.43 -8.36 13.54
C HIS A 25 -8.86 -8.46 14.97
N LYS A 26 -7.55 -8.31 15.14
CA LYS A 26 -6.89 -8.31 16.46
C LYS A 26 -6.76 -6.90 17.04
N GLY A 27 -7.21 -5.88 16.31
CA GLY A 27 -7.02 -4.48 16.69
C GLY A 27 -5.62 -3.95 16.36
N GLN A 28 -4.83 -4.68 15.57
CA GLN A 28 -3.51 -4.23 15.13
C GLN A 28 -3.68 -3.14 14.06
N LEU A 29 -2.94 -2.03 14.22
CA LEU A 29 -2.90 -0.96 13.23
C LEU A 29 -1.90 -1.31 12.14
N HIS A 30 -2.28 -1.08 10.90
CA HIS A 30 -1.47 -1.21 9.70
C HIS A 30 -1.34 0.19 9.09
N LEU A 31 -0.13 0.69 8.94
CA LEU A 31 0.12 2.06 8.49
C LEU A 31 1.02 2.07 7.27
N THR A 32 0.73 2.96 6.33
CA THR A 32 1.63 3.33 5.23
C THR A 32 1.93 4.82 5.27
N TRP A 33 3.13 5.19 4.85
CA TRP A 33 3.50 6.60 4.68
C TRP A 33 4.63 6.75 3.67
N PHE A 34 4.68 7.93 3.08
CA PHE A 34 5.83 8.39 2.32
C PHE A 34 6.67 9.34 3.17
N THR A 35 7.97 9.35 2.95
CA THR A 35 8.89 10.29 3.58
C THR A 35 10.04 10.61 2.62
N ASP A 36 10.52 11.85 2.63
CA ASP A 36 11.84 12.21 2.08
C ASP A 36 12.76 12.75 3.19
N GLY A 37 12.65 12.13 4.36
CA GLY A 37 13.37 12.49 5.57
C GLY A 37 14.84 12.06 5.56
N ALA A 38 15.59 12.54 6.54
CA ALA A 38 17.01 12.22 6.68
C ALA A 38 17.25 10.78 7.15
N VAL A 39 16.32 10.21 7.92
CA VAL A 39 16.43 8.84 8.45
C VAL A 39 15.96 7.82 7.41
N ASN A 40 14.83 8.10 6.77
CA ASN A 40 14.20 7.24 5.79
C ASN A 40 13.67 8.07 4.61
N LYS A 41 13.83 7.52 3.41
CA LYS A 41 13.34 8.08 2.14
C LYS A 41 12.56 7.04 1.37
N GLY A 42 11.44 7.40 0.77
CA GLY A 42 10.56 6.51 0.00
C GLY A 42 9.28 6.13 0.74
N LEU A 43 8.69 5.01 0.33
CA LEU A 43 7.40 4.52 0.79
C LEU A 43 7.57 3.39 1.80
N PHE A 44 6.79 3.41 2.87
CA PHE A 44 6.94 2.48 3.99
C PHE A 44 5.61 1.95 4.48
N TYR A 45 5.70 0.78 5.11
CA TYR A 45 4.65 0.12 5.86
C TYR A 45 5.14 -0.24 7.27
N LYS A 46 4.26 -0.20 8.27
CA LYS A 46 4.53 -0.78 9.58
C LYS A 46 3.26 -1.22 10.31
N GLN A 47 3.45 -2.00 11.36
CA GLN A 47 2.40 -2.44 12.26
C GLN A 47 2.55 -1.84 13.65
N ILE A 48 1.43 -1.61 14.33
CA ILE A 48 1.38 -1.25 15.74
C ILE A 48 0.36 -2.14 16.45
N ASN A 49 0.80 -2.88 17.46
CA ASN A 49 -0.05 -3.71 18.32
C ASN A 49 0.10 -3.26 19.78
N GLY A 50 -0.90 -2.54 20.30
CA GLY A 50 -0.78 -1.86 21.58
C GLY A 50 0.43 -0.91 21.57
N ASP A 51 1.39 -1.13 22.45
CA ASP A 51 2.62 -0.33 22.53
C ASP A 51 3.74 -0.80 21.60
N GLN A 52 3.65 -2.02 21.06
CA GLN A 52 4.67 -2.60 20.20
C GLN A 52 4.58 -2.08 18.77
N GLU A 53 5.71 -1.70 18.18
CA GLU A 53 5.81 -1.29 16.78
C GLU A 53 6.77 -2.20 16.02
N SER A 54 6.41 -2.55 14.78
CA SER A 54 7.34 -3.25 13.88
C SER A 54 8.40 -2.28 13.35
N ILE A 55 9.53 -2.83 12.92
CA ILE A 55 10.47 -2.08 12.07
C ILE A 55 9.73 -1.68 10.76
N PRO A 56 9.89 -0.44 10.28
CA PRO A 56 9.37 -0.02 8.98
C PRO A 56 9.86 -0.93 7.83
N MET A 57 8.91 -1.48 7.07
CA MET A 57 9.18 -2.21 5.83
C MET A 57 9.08 -1.23 4.66
N ARG A 58 10.13 -1.16 3.84
CA ARG A 58 10.12 -0.37 2.59
C ARG A 58 9.20 -1.02 1.56
N LEU A 59 8.44 -0.21 0.84
CA LEU A 59 7.58 -0.62 -0.26
C LEU A 59 8.13 -0.10 -1.59
N GLY A 60 7.98 -0.93 -2.62
CA GLY A 60 8.24 -0.61 -4.02
C GLY A 60 9.72 -0.47 -4.41
N ASN A 61 9.92 -0.33 -5.71
CA ASN A 61 11.22 -0.13 -6.34
C ASN A 61 11.57 1.36 -6.38
N LEU A 62 12.65 1.77 -5.70
CA LEU A 62 13.10 3.17 -5.65
C LEU A 62 13.43 3.75 -7.04
N ASP A 63 13.93 2.92 -7.97
CA ASP A 63 14.22 3.35 -9.34
C ASP A 63 12.93 3.63 -10.13
N ALA A 64 11.79 3.12 -9.67
CA ALA A 64 10.46 3.37 -10.21
C ALA A 64 9.62 4.27 -9.29
N GLN A 65 10.27 5.12 -8.47
CA GLN A 65 9.63 6.24 -7.75
C GLN A 65 8.33 5.87 -7.02
N PRO A 66 8.35 4.93 -6.05
CA PRO A 66 7.15 4.36 -5.46
C PRO A 66 6.46 5.39 -4.58
N ASN A 67 5.13 5.53 -4.75
CA ASN A 67 4.35 6.60 -4.14
C ASN A 67 2.89 6.20 -3.86
N HIS A 68 2.20 6.98 -3.01
CA HIS A 68 0.77 6.83 -2.68
C HIS A 68 0.35 5.40 -2.28
N ALA A 69 0.99 4.82 -1.25
CA ALA A 69 0.57 3.52 -0.73
C ALA A 69 -0.77 3.60 0.01
N ALA A 70 -1.65 2.64 -0.26
CA ALA A 70 -2.89 2.41 0.48
C ALA A 70 -2.86 1.03 1.16
N VAL A 71 -3.54 0.95 2.31
CA VAL A 71 -3.70 -0.31 3.05
C VAL A 71 -5.16 -0.56 3.40
N VAL A 72 -5.60 -1.80 3.23
CA VAL A 72 -6.88 -2.29 3.75
C VAL A 72 -6.68 -3.63 4.46
N ALA A 73 -7.51 -3.89 5.46
CA ALA A 73 -7.48 -5.10 6.26
C ALA A 73 -8.86 -5.74 6.31
N HIS A 74 -8.90 -7.07 6.19
CA HIS A 74 -10.08 -7.87 6.49
C HIS A 74 -9.65 -9.16 7.19
N ARG A 75 -10.11 -9.36 8.43
CA ARG A 75 -9.63 -10.45 9.29
C ARG A 75 -8.11 -10.38 9.45
N ALA A 76 -7.39 -11.44 9.11
CA ALA A 76 -5.93 -11.50 9.11
C ALA A 76 -5.33 -11.08 7.76
N THR A 77 -6.15 -10.82 6.74
CA THR A 77 -5.68 -10.47 5.41
C THR A 77 -5.42 -8.98 5.32
N ILE A 78 -4.21 -8.61 4.93
CA ILE A 78 -3.76 -7.24 4.71
C ILE A 78 -3.41 -7.10 3.23
N LEU A 79 -4.00 -6.12 2.57
CA LEU A 79 -3.71 -5.80 1.17
C LEU A 79 -3.09 -4.41 1.10
N LEU A 80 -1.91 -4.34 0.47
CA LEU A 80 -1.21 -3.10 0.16
C LEU A 80 -1.23 -2.88 -1.35
N THR A 81 -1.48 -1.64 -1.76
CA THR A 81 -1.24 -1.17 -3.14
C THR A 81 -0.43 0.11 -3.12
N TRP A 82 0.34 0.33 -4.17
CA TRP A 82 1.06 1.59 -4.38
C TRP A 82 1.24 1.82 -5.88
N ARG A 83 1.59 3.06 -6.25
CA ARG A 83 1.91 3.43 -7.62
C ARG A 83 3.42 3.49 -7.80
N GLU A 84 3.90 3.05 -8.95
CA GLU A 84 5.26 3.27 -9.42
C GLU A 84 5.25 4.06 -10.74
N PHE A 85 6.34 4.75 -11.02
CA PHE A 85 6.61 5.47 -12.26
C PHE A 85 8.06 5.24 -12.69
N ASP A 86 8.25 4.56 -13.81
CA ASP A 86 9.57 4.20 -14.34
C ASP A 86 10.23 5.29 -15.20
N GLY A 87 9.58 6.45 -15.33
CA GLY A 87 9.97 7.53 -16.23
C GLY A 87 9.12 7.63 -17.49
N ASN A 88 8.37 6.58 -17.83
CA ASN A 88 7.50 6.50 -19.00
C ASN A 88 6.06 6.09 -18.65
N LEU A 89 5.90 5.05 -17.83
CA LEU A 89 4.61 4.44 -17.48
C LEU A 89 4.36 4.51 -15.98
N TYR A 90 3.11 4.76 -15.61
CA TYR A 90 2.63 4.47 -14.28
C TYR A 90 2.24 3.00 -14.19
N SER A 91 2.53 2.37 -13.05
CA SER A 91 2.08 1.02 -12.74
C SER A 91 1.41 0.94 -11.37
N THR A 92 0.44 0.04 -11.27
CA THR A 92 -0.19 -0.34 -10.00
C THR A 92 0.48 -1.58 -9.47
N GLN A 93 1.12 -1.46 -8.32
CA GLN A 93 1.72 -2.56 -7.61
C GLN A 93 0.82 -3.02 -6.47
N MET A 94 0.89 -4.31 -6.13
CA MET A 94 0.25 -4.84 -4.93
C MET A 94 1.12 -5.86 -4.21
N MET A 95 0.88 -6.02 -2.91
CA MET A 95 1.32 -7.18 -2.14
C MET A 95 0.30 -7.46 -1.03
N PHE A 96 0.28 -8.68 -0.52
CA PHE A 96 -0.65 -9.05 0.54
C PHE A 96 -0.04 -10.00 1.55
N SER A 97 -0.63 -9.97 2.73
CA SER A 97 -0.38 -10.88 3.84
C SER A 97 -1.69 -11.56 4.23
N ASN A 98 -1.62 -12.82 4.68
CA ASN A 98 -2.77 -13.57 5.20
C ASN A 98 -2.66 -13.85 6.70
N ASP A 99 -1.64 -13.31 7.37
CA ASP A 99 -1.33 -13.60 8.76
C ASP A 99 -1.07 -12.31 9.56
N SER A 100 -1.89 -11.28 9.31
CA SER A 100 -1.81 -9.95 9.95
C SER A 100 -0.48 -9.24 9.68
N GLY A 101 0.11 -9.42 8.50
CA GLY A 101 1.35 -8.75 8.10
C GLY A 101 2.62 -9.41 8.65
N ASN A 102 2.55 -10.63 9.19
CA ASN A 102 3.74 -11.34 9.69
C ASN A 102 4.60 -11.87 8.52
N THR A 103 3.95 -12.37 7.47
CA THR A 103 4.58 -12.79 6.23
C THR A 103 3.90 -12.13 5.04
N TRP A 104 4.66 -11.94 3.97
CA TRP A 104 4.22 -11.24 2.77
C TRP A 104 4.43 -12.10 1.54
N GLN A 105 3.42 -12.10 0.68
CA GLN A 105 3.56 -12.58 -0.68
C GLN A 105 4.38 -11.58 -1.49
N GLY A 106 5.08 -12.06 -2.53
CA GLY A 106 5.84 -11.20 -3.43
C GLY A 106 4.96 -10.13 -4.08
N SER A 107 5.56 -8.99 -4.43
CA SER A 107 4.86 -7.91 -5.10
C SER A 107 4.45 -8.30 -6.52
N LEU A 108 3.28 -7.83 -6.94
CA LEU A 108 2.73 -8.05 -8.29
C LEU A 108 2.50 -6.70 -8.97
N ASP A 109 2.94 -6.58 -10.22
CA ASP A 109 2.51 -5.53 -11.14
C ASP A 109 1.16 -5.94 -11.75
N LEU A 110 0.13 -5.14 -11.49
CA LEU A 110 -1.25 -5.45 -11.87
C LEU A 110 -1.67 -4.83 -13.19
N MET A 111 -1.31 -3.56 -13.37
CA MET A 111 -1.84 -2.71 -14.43
C MET A 111 -0.82 -1.62 -14.72
N GLN A 112 -0.71 -1.23 -15.99
CA GLN A 112 0.13 -0.12 -16.43
C GLN A 112 -0.68 0.88 -17.25
N SER A 113 -0.20 2.11 -17.35
CA SER A 113 -0.78 3.15 -18.22
C SER A 113 0.22 4.26 -18.49
N ALA A 114 0.17 4.79 -19.71
CA ALA A 114 0.80 6.07 -20.04
C ALA A 114 -0.15 7.24 -19.70
N GLY A 115 0.36 8.46 -19.60
CA GLY A 115 -0.46 9.64 -19.31
C GLY A 115 -0.80 9.79 -17.83
N ALA A 116 -1.69 10.73 -17.51
CA ALA A 116 -2.06 11.01 -16.13
C ALA A 116 -2.81 9.82 -15.50
N SER A 117 -2.58 9.62 -14.19
CA SER A 117 -3.26 8.57 -13.44
C SER A 117 -3.49 8.97 -12.00
N ASP A 118 -4.58 8.45 -11.44
CA ASP A 118 -4.87 8.51 -10.01
C ASP A 118 -4.03 7.46 -9.26
N TYR A 119 -4.39 7.18 -8.00
CA TYR A 119 -3.70 6.20 -7.16
C TYR A 119 -4.50 4.90 -7.05
N PRO A 120 -3.84 3.74 -6.95
CA PRO A 120 -4.54 2.47 -6.84
C PRO A 120 -5.17 2.30 -5.46
N ILE A 121 -6.47 2.00 -5.45
CA ILE A 121 -7.26 1.81 -4.24
C ILE A 121 -7.55 0.32 -4.06
N PRO A 122 -7.07 -0.31 -2.97
CA PRO A 122 -7.41 -1.69 -2.65
C PRO A 122 -8.74 -1.74 -1.90
N LEU A 123 -9.56 -2.73 -2.24
CA LEU A 123 -10.82 -3.01 -1.55
C LEU A 123 -10.84 -4.50 -1.19
N ILE A 124 -11.29 -4.82 0.02
CA ILE A 124 -11.39 -6.21 0.47
C ILE A 124 -12.62 -6.43 1.34
N ASN A 125 -13.29 -7.56 1.14
CA ASN A 125 -14.31 -8.11 2.02
C ASN A 125 -14.20 -9.65 2.04
N HIS A 126 -15.15 -10.31 2.72
CA HIS A 126 -15.15 -11.75 2.89
C HIS A 126 -15.08 -12.59 1.59
N ASN A 127 -15.57 -12.05 0.46
CA ASN A 127 -15.68 -12.79 -0.80
C ASN A 127 -14.93 -12.15 -1.98
N LYS A 128 -14.37 -10.95 -1.81
CA LYS A 128 -13.77 -10.18 -2.90
C LYS A 128 -12.59 -9.38 -2.41
N ALA A 129 -11.52 -9.42 -3.17
CA ALA A 129 -10.43 -8.47 -3.15
C ALA A 129 -10.37 -7.83 -4.53
N LEU A 130 -10.34 -6.51 -4.58
CA LEU A 130 -10.31 -5.71 -5.79
C LEU A 130 -9.20 -4.67 -5.70
N VAL A 131 -8.63 -4.30 -6.83
CA VAL A 131 -7.83 -3.09 -6.98
C VAL A 131 -8.51 -2.21 -8.02
N VAL A 132 -8.79 -0.97 -7.65
CA VAL A 132 -9.43 0.04 -8.49
C VAL A 132 -8.41 1.09 -8.87
N TRP A 133 -8.34 1.42 -10.15
CA TRP A 133 -7.44 2.46 -10.64
C TRP A 133 -8.04 3.21 -11.82
N HIS A 134 -7.98 4.53 -11.77
CA HIS A 134 -8.44 5.39 -12.85
C HIS A 134 -7.25 6.03 -13.57
N THR A 135 -7.29 5.98 -14.89
CA THR A 135 -6.24 6.48 -15.77
C THR A 135 -6.83 7.32 -16.89
N GLU A 136 -6.05 8.26 -17.41
CA GLU A 136 -6.46 9.12 -18.53
C GLU A 136 -6.82 8.31 -19.78
N ASN A 137 -6.02 7.28 -20.09
CA ASN A 137 -6.13 6.54 -21.34
C ASN A 137 -7.11 5.36 -21.31
N GLU A 138 -7.29 4.72 -20.15
CA GLU A 138 -8.15 3.53 -20.00
C GLU A 138 -9.39 3.79 -19.15
N GLY A 139 -9.53 4.98 -18.55
CA GLY A 139 -10.61 5.30 -17.63
C GLY A 139 -10.55 4.46 -16.36
N LEU A 140 -11.72 4.14 -15.79
CA LEU A 140 -11.82 3.38 -14.56
C LEU A 140 -11.60 1.88 -14.82
N ARG A 141 -10.58 1.31 -14.17
CA ARG A 141 -10.29 -0.12 -14.19
C ARG A 141 -10.50 -0.74 -12.81
N VAL A 142 -11.09 -1.93 -12.79
CA VAL A 142 -11.36 -2.70 -11.57
C VAL A 142 -10.85 -4.11 -11.79
N LEU A 143 -9.82 -4.51 -11.03
CA LEU A 143 -9.19 -5.81 -11.15
C LEU A 143 -9.49 -6.68 -9.93
N PRO A 144 -10.18 -7.83 -10.08
CA PRO A 144 -10.31 -8.82 -9.02
C PRO A 144 -8.99 -9.54 -8.73
N ILE A 145 -8.67 -9.74 -7.46
CA ILE A 145 -7.47 -10.44 -7.01
C ILE A 145 -7.85 -11.76 -6.33
N GLU A 146 -8.03 -12.80 -7.14
CA GLU A 146 -8.50 -14.12 -6.67
C GLU A 146 -7.52 -14.77 -5.68
N ALA A 147 -6.22 -14.55 -5.86
CA ALA A 147 -5.17 -15.08 -4.98
C ALA A 147 -5.31 -14.65 -3.50
N VAL A 148 -6.04 -13.56 -3.24
CA VAL A 148 -6.30 -13.03 -1.89
C VAL A 148 -7.51 -13.72 -1.25
N ILE A 149 -8.48 -14.20 -2.03
CA ILE A 149 -9.78 -14.70 -1.55
C ILE A 149 -9.90 -16.24 -1.56
N ASN A 150 -9.12 -16.94 -2.38
CA ASN A 150 -9.26 -18.39 -2.63
C ASN A 150 -8.86 -19.32 -1.45
N ARG A 151 -9.22 -18.98 -0.20
CA ARG A 151 -9.03 -19.83 0.99
C ARG A 151 -10.23 -19.85 1.94
N LEU A 152 -11.43 -20.02 1.42
CA LEU A 152 -12.59 -20.40 2.25
C LEU A 152 -12.85 -21.92 2.30
N ASP A 153 -12.07 -22.74 1.58
CA ASP A 153 -12.25 -24.19 1.57
C ASP A 153 -10.97 -24.89 2.08
N GLY A 154 -10.86 -25.04 3.39
CA GLY A 154 -9.81 -25.81 4.07
C GLY A 154 -10.17 -26.09 5.52
#